data_AF-A0A935LQM9-F1
#
_entry.id   AF-A0A935LQM9-F1
#
_cell.length_a   1.000
_cell.length_b   1.000
_cell.length_c   1.000
_cell.angle_alpha   90.00
_cell.angle_beta   90.00
_cell.angle_gamma   90.00
#
_symmetry.space_group_name_H-M   'P 1'
#
loop_
_entity.id
_entity.type
_entity.pdbx_description
1 polymer ?
#
loop_
_entity_poly.entity_id
_entity_poly.type
_entity_poly.pdbx_seq_one_letter_code
_entity_poly.pdbx_strand_id
1 'polypeptide(L)'
;MKTILFAIASLFSVAINACCGVIATTITYEPLGESTYRISVEVFTCLSAPSDHPEIWIDFGADAVSAPRVEIFDDPASDLRRSIYQLDHTFLEPGVHVINATIGNRAGGIVNIPNSISQTLCVEALVHIDPELGPNHSIRFNTPPTQVIQNWNTFSYQPDPTDMDGDSLVFEMVAARGLYCQPILGYSTLTGVNVVSVDPTNGTFIWDYPPFNGEFNLTIQGSEYRNGQLIGQMTRDMAICVVGFIAGVGEGETMDPFTIHPTLATDQVWIDAQGIWSIAVLDAAGRMVLQPNNTRSTTPIVLSSLVAGAYTLLAMDGDGRFRTARFVKGR
;
A
#
# COMPACT_ATOMS: atom_id res chain seq x y z
N MET A 1 -39.17 35.43 -32.77
CA MET A 1 -38.19 34.34 -32.66
C MET A 1 -37.40 34.53 -31.37
N LYS A 2 -37.69 33.73 -30.33
CA LYS A 2 -36.88 33.66 -29.11
C LYS A 2 -35.96 32.46 -29.26
N THR A 3 -34.68 32.71 -29.50
CA THR A 3 -33.66 31.66 -29.61
C THR A 3 -33.30 31.21 -28.19
N ILE A 4 -33.77 30.02 -27.81
CA ILE A 4 -33.39 29.36 -26.56
C ILE A 4 -32.03 28.70 -26.82
N LEU A 5 -30.98 29.14 -26.11
CA LEU A 5 -29.69 28.45 -26.08
C LEU A 5 -29.73 27.43 -24.94
N PHE A 6 -29.80 26.14 -25.28
CA PHE A 6 -29.50 25.06 -24.34
C PHE A 6 -27.99 24.89 -24.26
N ALA A 7 -27.38 25.28 -23.14
CA ALA A 7 -26.02 24.89 -22.81
C ALA A 7 -26.06 23.44 -22.30
N ILE A 8 -25.62 22.49 -23.13
CA ILE A 8 -25.37 21.11 -22.69
C ILE A 8 -24.02 21.13 -21.98
N ALA A 9 -24.04 21.16 -20.65
CA ALA A 9 -22.87 20.88 -19.83
C ALA A 9 -22.61 19.36 -19.91
N SER A 10 -21.69 18.94 -20.79
CA SER A 10 -21.17 17.59 -20.76
C SER A 10 -20.33 17.42 -19.50
N LEU A 11 -20.88 16.76 -18.48
CA LEU A 11 -20.13 16.18 -17.38
C LEU A 11 -19.21 15.10 -17.97
N PHE A 12 -18.01 15.51 -18.40
CA PHE A 12 -16.89 14.58 -18.49
C PHE A 12 -16.48 14.28 -17.05
N SER A 13 -17.03 13.21 -16.49
CA SER A 13 -16.39 12.52 -15.39
C SER A 13 -15.06 12.01 -15.93
N VAL A 14 -13.96 12.71 -15.61
CA VAL A 14 -12.66 12.07 -15.65
C VAL A 14 -12.75 10.95 -14.63
N ALA A 15 -12.85 9.70 -15.12
CA ALA A 15 -12.60 8.57 -14.27
C ALA A 15 -11.16 8.74 -13.78
N ILE A 16 -11.01 9.17 -12.53
CA ILE A 16 -9.79 8.88 -11.80
C ILE A 16 -9.72 7.35 -11.89
N ASN A 17 -8.73 6.80 -12.60
CA ASN A 17 -8.43 5.39 -12.48
C ASN A 17 -8.09 5.20 -11.00
N ALA A 18 -9.08 4.82 -10.20
CA ALA A 18 -8.85 4.36 -8.86
C ALA A 18 -7.93 3.15 -9.04
N CYS A 19 -6.70 3.22 -8.50
CA CYS A 19 -5.87 2.03 -8.40
C CYS A 19 -6.68 1.04 -7.59
N CYS A 20 -7.22 0.02 -8.24
CA CYS A 20 -8.28 -0.81 -7.69
C CYS A 20 -8.18 -2.18 -8.36
N GLY A 21 -8.24 -3.24 -7.56
CA GLY A 21 -7.89 -4.60 -7.98
C GLY A 21 -7.30 -5.38 -6.82
N VAL A 22 -6.21 -6.12 -7.06
CA VAL A 22 -5.43 -6.79 -5.99
C VAL A 22 -4.45 -5.78 -5.37
N ILE A 23 -4.62 -5.51 -4.09
CA ILE A 23 -3.82 -4.56 -3.30
C ILE A 23 -2.57 -5.25 -2.75
N ALA A 24 -2.73 -6.46 -2.21
CA ALA A 24 -1.60 -7.25 -1.77
C ALA A 24 -1.91 -8.73 -1.77
N THR A 25 -0.88 -9.55 -1.79
CA THR A 25 -0.98 -10.98 -1.56
C THR A 25 0.20 -11.47 -0.72
N THR A 26 -0.09 -12.35 0.22
CA THR A 26 0.91 -12.96 1.12
C THR A 26 0.69 -14.46 1.14
N ILE A 27 1.75 -15.24 1.05
CA ILE A 27 1.73 -16.68 1.30
C ILE A 27 2.40 -16.98 2.63
N THR A 28 1.80 -17.87 3.41
CA THR A 28 2.31 -18.34 4.70
C THR A 28 2.12 -19.84 4.83
N TYR A 29 2.87 -20.46 5.75
CA TYR A 29 2.70 -21.85 6.14
C TYR A 29 2.75 -22.01 7.67
N GLU A 30 1.99 -22.98 8.18
CA GLU A 30 2.08 -23.41 9.58
C GLU A 30 2.13 -24.94 9.68
N PRO A 31 2.96 -25.51 10.57
CA PRO A 31 3.08 -26.94 10.74
C PRO A 31 1.85 -27.52 11.46
N LEU A 32 1.32 -28.62 10.94
CA LEU A 32 0.29 -29.45 11.57
C LEU A 32 0.86 -30.79 12.10
N GLY A 33 2.09 -31.11 11.69
CA GLY A 33 2.85 -32.30 12.05
C GLY A 33 4.29 -32.18 11.55
N GLU A 34 5.02 -33.29 11.49
CA GLU A 34 6.44 -33.28 11.09
C GLU A 34 6.66 -32.89 9.62
N SER A 35 5.78 -33.35 8.72
CA SER A 35 5.85 -33.03 7.28
C SER A 35 4.55 -32.50 6.69
N THR A 36 3.51 -32.33 7.52
CA THR A 36 2.23 -31.77 7.10
C THR A 36 2.15 -30.31 7.51
N TYR A 37 1.89 -29.46 6.53
CA TYR A 37 1.78 -28.01 6.69
C TYR A 37 0.47 -27.52 6.12
N ARG A 38 -0.12 -26.53 6.79
CA ARG A 38 -1.21 -25.74 6.27
C ARG A 38 -0.64 -24.56 5.53
N ILE A 39 -0.99 -24.45 4.26
CA ILE A 39 -0.61 -23.33 3.41
C ILE A 39 -1.76 -22.37 3.34
N SER A 40 -1.49 -21.10 3.60
CA SER A 40 -2.46 -20.03 3.59
C SER A 40 -2.02 -18.93 2.65
N VAL A 41 -2.93 -18.45 1.83
CA VAL A 41 -2.71 -17.29 0.95
C VAL A 41 -3.74 -16.22 1.30
N GLU A 42 -3.25 -15.09 1.79
CA GLU A 42 -4.06 -13.92 2.12
C GLU A 42 -4.02 -12.94 0.95
N VAL A 43 -5.18 -12.66 0.35
CA VAL A 43 -5.33 -11.73 -0.78
C VAL A 43 -6.20 -10.56 -0.33
N PHE A 44 -5.66 -9.35 -0.48
CA PHE A 44 -6.39 -8.10 -0.30
C PHE A 44 -6.82 -7.57 -1.67
N THR A 45 -8.12 -7.34 -1.85
CA THR A 45 -8.69 -6.71 -3.05
C THR A 45 -9.56 -5.53 -2.68
N CYS A 46 -9.86 -4.68 -3.65
CA CYS A 46 -10.86 -3.63 -3.45
C CYS A 46 -12.28 -4.19 -3.53
N LEU A 47 -13.21 -3.65 -2.74
CA LEU A 47 -14.64 -4.02 -2.85
C LEU A 47 -15.29 -3.44 -4.10
N SER A 48 -14.80 -2.30 -4.60
CA SER A 48 -15.31 -1.62 -5.78
C SER A 48 -14.86 -2.24 -7.11
N ALA A 49 -13.76 -3.01 -7.13
CA ALA A 49 -13.34 -3.85 -8.26
C ALA A 49 -12.72 -5.17 -7.78
N PRO A 50 -13.53 -6.09 -7.24
CA PRO A 50 -13.02 -7.29 -6.62
C PRO A 50 -12.48 -8.25 -7.70
N SER A 51 -11.20 -8.59 -7.61
CA SER A 51 -10.65 -9.76 -8.30
C SER A 51 -11.02 -11.01 -7.50
N ASP A 52 -12.31 -11.36 -7.51
CA ASP A 52 -12.86 -12.44 -6.68
C ASP A 52 -12.61 -13.80 -7.33
N HIS A 53 -11.95 -14.70 -6.61
CA HIS A 53 -11.74 -16.08 -7.01
C HIS A 53 -12.30 -17.02 -5.94
N PRO A 54 -13.14 -18.02 -6.28
CA PRO A 54 -13.60 -18.99 -5.27
C PRO A 54 -12.47 -19.91 -4.81
N GLU A 55 -11.43 -20.06 -5.64
CA GLU A 55 -10.26 -20.88 -5.42
C GLU A 55 -9.05 -20.32 -6.18
N ILE A 56 -7.84 -20.65 -5.73
CA ILE A 56 -6.56 -20.29 -6.39
C ILE A 56 -5.69 -21.54 -6.56
N TRP A 57 -4.67 -21.46 -7.40
CA TRP A 57 -3.75 -22.58 -7.62
C TRP A 57 -2.48 -22.42 -6.77
N ILE A 58 -2.12 -23.49 -6.04
CA ILE A 58 -0.88 -23.61 -5.28
C ILE A 58 -0.08 -24.77 -5.83
N ASP A 59 1.14 -24.48 -6.29
CA ASP A 59 2.09 -25.43 -6.87
C ASP A 59 3.18 -25.78 -5.85
N PHE A 60 3.37 -27.08 -5.62
CA PHE A 60 4.36 -27.66 -4.70
C PHE A 60 5.59 -28.20 -5.44
N GLY A 61 5.79 -27.83 -6.71
CA GLY A 61 6.87 -28.25 -7.59
C GLY A 61 6.59 -29.54 -8.37
N ALA A 62 5.89 -30.50 -7.76
CA ALA A 62 5.45 -31.73 -8.42
C ALA A 62 4.05 -31.59 -9.03
N ASP A 63 3.12 -31.03 -8.27
CA ASP A 63 1.71 -30.90 -8.61
C ASP A 63 1.16 -29.53 -8.17
N ALA A 64 0.28 -28.97 -9.01
CA ALA A 64 -0.54 -27.81 -8.66
C ALA A 64 -1.92 -28.27 -8.16
N VAL A 65 -2.31 -27.77 -6.99
CA VAL A 65 -3.57 -28.12 -6.31
C VAL A 65 -4.42 -26.85 -6.16
N SER A 66 -5.73 -27.00 -6.32
CA SER A 66 -6.66 -25.91 -6.08
C SER A 66 -6.89 -25.71 -4.57
N ALA A 67 -6.68 -24.48 -4.10
CA ALA A 67 -6.91 -24.05 -2.73
C ALA A 67 -8.26 -23.32 -2.65
N PRO A 68 -9.27 -23.85 -1.92
CA PRO A 68 -10.53 -23.15 -1.76
C PRO A 68 -10.37 -21.93 -0.85
N ARG A 69 -11.19 -20.90 -1.09
CA ARG A 69 -11.35 -19.81 -0.13
C ARG A 69 -12.09 -20.30 1.11
N VAL A 70 -11.48 -20.13 2.28
CA VAL A 70 -12.05 -20.54 3.57
C VAL A 70 -12.62 -19.37 4.38
N GLU A 71 -12.12 -18.16 4.16
CA GLU A 71 -12.58 -16.95 4.87
C GLU A 71 -12.66 -15.76 3.92
N ILE A 72 -13.63 -14.89 4.16
CA ILE A 72 -13.77 -13.59 3.52
C ILE A 72 -14.14 -12.56 4.58
N PHE A 73 -13.48 -11.41 4.54
CA PHE A 73 -13.76 -10.28 5.41
C PHE A 73 -13.83 -9.00 4.57
N ASP A 74 -14.94 -8.29 4.68
CA ASP A 74 -15.19 -7.04 3.96
C ASP A 74 -15.15 -5.87 4.94
N ASP A 75 -14.37 -4.84 4.59
CA ASP A 75 -14.35 -3.53 5.23
C ASP A 75 -14.78 -2.45 4.21
N PRO A 76 -16.10 -2.16 4.13
CA PRO A 76 -16.63 -1.14 3.24
C PRO A 76 -16.10 0.28 3.52
N ALA A 77 -15.63 0.57 4.74
CA ALA A 77 -15.12 1.90 5.08
C ALA A 77 -13.77 2.18 4.40
N SER A 78 -13.00 1.13 4.15
CA SER A 78 -11.69 1.20 3.49
C SER A 78 -11.70 0.68 2.05
N ASP A 79 -12.89 0.39 1.48
CA ASP A 79 -13.05 -0.28 0.18
C ASP A 79 -12.22 -1.57 0.07
N LEU A 80 -12.11 -2.34 1.15
CA LEU A 80 -11.17 -3.46 1.28
C LEU A 80 -11.89 -4.80 1.47
N ARG A 81 -11.46 -5.81 0.74
CA ARG A 81 -11.80 -7.22 0.96
C ARG A 81 -10.53 -8.00 1.25
N ARG A 82 -10.58 -8.81 2.30
CA ARG A 82 -9.56 -9.81 2.61
C ARG A 82 -10.12 -11.21 2.35
N SER A 83 -9.45 -11.99 1.53
CA SER A 83 -9.77 -13.39 1.26
C SER A 83 -8.65 -14.29 1.73
N ILE A 84 -8.97 -15.38 2.43
CA ILE A 84 -8.00 -16.38 2.86
C ILE A 84 -8.30 -17.68 2.12
N TYR A 85 -7.31 -18.17 1.37
CA TYR A 85 -7.32 -19.47 0.72
C TYR A 85 -6.42 -20.41 1.49
N GLN A 86 -6.88 -21.64 1.72
CA GLN A 86 -6.16 -22.54 2.61
C GLN A 86 -6.29 -23.99 2.16
N LEU A 87 -5.18 -24.72 2.24
CA LEU A 87 -5.16 -26.17 2.09
C LEU A 87 -4.05 -26.79 2.94
N ASP A 88 -4.22 -28.04 3.32
CA ASP A 88 -3.21 -28.82 4.04
C ASP A 88 -2.43 -29.69 3.03
N HIS A 89 -1.10 -29.67 3.10
CA HIS A 89 -0.20 -30.42 2.23
C HIS A 89 0.80 -31.23 3.06
N THR A 90 1.08 -32.47 2.63
CA THR A 90 2.07 -33.34 3.26
C THR A 90 3.23 -33.57 2.31
N PHE A 91 4.41 -33.09 2.70
CA PHE A 91 5.65 -33.34 1.97
C PHE A 91 6.14 -34.76 2.26
N LEU A 92 6.49 -35.49 1.19
CA LEU A 92 6.85 -36.91 1.29
C LEU A 92 8.30 -37.12 1.74
N GLU A 93 9.17 -36.16 1.48
CA GLU A 93 10.60 -36.24 1.76
C GLU A 93 11.07 -35.00 2.54
N PRO A 94 11.99 -35.16 3.51
CA PRO A 94 12.72 -34.04 4.09
C PRO A 94 13.48 -33.26 3.02
N GLY A 95 13.70 -31.98 3.26
CA GLY A 95 14.43 -31.10 2.36
C GLY A 95 13.78 -29.73 2.20
N VAL A 96 14.30 -28.99 1.23
CA VAL A 96 13.85 -27.64 0.91
C VAL A 96 12.77 -27.71 -0.16
N HIS A 97 11.59 -27.21 0.16
CA HIS A 97 10.43 -27.21 -0.73
C HIS A 97 10.01 -25.77 -1.05
N VAL A 98 9.77 -25.49 -2.32
CA VAL A 98 9.27 -24.20 -2.80
C VAL A 98 7.80 -24.34 -3.11
N ILE A 99 7.00 -23.40 -2.62
CA ILE A 99 5.54 -23.37 -2.73
C ILE A 99 5.16 -22.08 -3.44
N ASN A 100 4.41 -22.19 -4.52
CA ASN A 100 4.08 -21.09 -5.41
C ASN A 100 2.57 -20.93 -5.51
N ALA A 101 2.03 -19.77 -5.14
CA ALA A 101 0.61 -19.49 -5.28
C ALA A 101 0.34 -18.49 -6.41
N THR A 102 -0.56 -18.86 -7.32
CA THR A 102 -1.00 -18.01 -8.45
C THR A 102 -2.46 -17.59 -8.26
N ILE A 103 -2.70 -16.28 -8.30
CA ILE A 103 -4.00 -15.68 -7.99
C ILE A 103 -4.74 -15.30 -9.28
N GLY A 104 -4.01 -14.80 -10.27
CA GLY A 104 -4.57 -14.28 -11.52
C GLY A 104 -3.57 -13.37 -12.23
N ASN A 105 -4.06 -12.49 -13.10
CA ASN A 105 -3.22 -11.46 -13.71
C ASN A 105 -3.20 -10.18 -12.86
N ARG A 106 -2.11 -9.43 -12.94
CA ARG A 106 -1.97 -8.12 -12.28
C ARG A 106 -2.86 -7.07 -12.98
N ALA A 107 -3.10 -5.97 -12.28
CA ALA A 107 -3.74 -4.80 -12.86
C ALA A 107 -2.92 -4.23 -14.04
N GLY A 108 -3.61 -3.66 -15.02
CA GLY A 108 -2.97 -3.03 -16.18
C GLY A 108 -2.41 -1.64 -15.87
N GLY A 109 -1.21 -1.35 -16.36
CA GLY A 109 -0.59 -0.03 -16.23
C GLY A 109 0.26 0.17 -14.96
N ILE A 110 0.69 -0.91 -14.30
CA ILE A 110 1.64 -0.82 -13.19
C ILE A 110 2.98 -0.32 -13.73
N VAL A 111 3.43 0.83 -13.25
CA VAL A 111 4.50 1.64 -13.84
C VAL A 111 5.83 0.89 -13.93
N ASN A 112 6.16 0.11 -12.89
CA ASN A 112 7.41 -0.62 -12.80
C ASN A 112 7.33 -2.09 -13.25
N ILE A 113 6.21 -2.51 -13.87
CA ILE A 113 6.01 -3.85 -14.42
C ILE A 113 5.66 -3.75 -15.91
N PRO A 114 6.55 -4.19 -16.81
CA PRO A 114 6.26 -4.22 -18.25
C PRO A 114 5.06 -5.11 -18.59
N ASN A 115 4.14 -4.57 -19.40
CA ASN A 115 2.93 -5.26 -19.85
C ASN A 115 2.14 -5.90 -18.68
N SER A 116 1.97 -5.16 -17.58
CA SER A 116 1.46 -5.69 -16.31
C SER A 116 0.14 -6.46 -16.41
N ILE A 117 -0.76 -6.07 -17.32
CA ILE A 117 -2.06 -6.75 -17.53
C ILE A 117 -1.93 -8.22 -17.96
N SER A 118 -0.81 -8.61 -18.56
CA SER A 118 -0.51 -10.00 -18.95
C SER A 118 0.47 -10.69 -18.01
N GLN A 119 0.91 -10.01 -16.95
CA GLN A 119 1.78 -10.62 -15.95
C GLN A 119 0.93 -11.32 -14.89
N THR A 120 1.25 -12.57 -14.61
CA THR A 120 0.66 -13.33 -13.51
C THR A 120 1.09 -12.72 -12.16
N LEU A 121 0.18 -12.60 -11.22
CA LEU A 121 0.49 -12.34 -9.81
C LEU A 121 0.80 -13.67 -9.14
N CYS A 122 2.07 -13.84 -8.73
CA CYS A 122 2.51 -14.99 -7.96
C CYS A 122 3.25 -14.56 -6.69
N VAL A 123 3.03 -15.31 -5.61
CA VAL A 123 3.82 -15.26 -4.38
C VAL A 123 4.44 -16.64 -4.10
N GLU A 124 5.64 -16.62 -3.55
CA GLU A 124 6.49 -17.78 -3.28
C GLU A 124 6.76 -17.88 -1.78
N ALA A 125 6.76 -19.11 -1.27
CA ALA A 125 7.28 -19.49 0.04
C ALA A 125 8.30 -20.63 -0.11
N LEU A 126 9.23 -20.70 0.83
CA LEU A 126 10.19 -21.79 0.97
C LEU A 126 10.01 -22.37 2.36
N VAL A 127 9.84 -23.69 2.47
CA VAL A 127 9.85 -24.40 3.75
C VAL A 127 10.99 -25.41 3.76
N HIS A 128 11.81 -25.39 4.81
CA HIS A 128 12.85 -26.38 5.01
C HIS A 128 12.40 -27.39 6.06
N ILE A 129 12.17 -28.63 5.62
CA ILE A 129 11.71 -29.72 6.48
C ILE A 129 12.93 -30.56 6.86
N ASP A 130 13.38 -30.40 8.10
CA ASP A 130 14.50 -31.13 8.67
C ASP A 130 14.13 -31.62 10.08
N PRO A 131 14.17 -32.94 10.36
CA PRO A 131 13.89 -33.49 11.68
C PRO A 131 14.76 -32.93 12.81
N GLU A 132 15.99 -32.47 12.52
CA GLU A 132 16.89 -31.88 13.51
C GLU A 132 16.53 -30.43 13.83
N LEU A 133 15.99 -29.69 12.86
CA LEU A 133 15.56 -28.30 13.05
C LEU A 133 14.16 -28.21 13.66
N GLY A 134 13.34 -29.26 13.51
CA GLY A 134 11.96 -29.30 13.93
C GLY A 134 11.02 -28.50 13.00
N PRO A 135 9.71 -28.50 13.29
CA PRO A 135 8.74 -27.76 12.50
C PRO A 135 8.98 -26.24 12.57
N ASN A 136 8.50 -25.53 11.55
CA ASN A 136 8.66 -24.08 11.41
C ASN A 136 7.36 -23.41 10.96
N HIS A 137 6.97 -22.32 11.62
CA HIS A 137 5.91 -21.42 11.19
C HIS A 137 6.53 -20.31 10.36
N SER A 138 5.90 -19.94 9.24
CA SER A 138 6.35 -18.77 8.49
C SER A 138 6.04 -17.46 9.24
N ILE A 139 6.85 -16.44 8.96
CA ILE A 139 6.66 -15.04 9.36
C ILE A 139 5.21 -14.60 9.14
N ARG A 140 4.64 -13.95 10.17
CA ARG A 140 3.34 -13.28 10.08
C ARG A 140 3.52 -11.78 10.06
N PHE A 141 2.93 -11.12 9.07
CA PHE A 141 2.85 -9.67 9.02
C PHE A 141 1.54 -9.18 9.65
N ASN A 142 1.63 -8.45 10.75
CA ASN A 142 0.46 -8.05 11.53
C ASN A 142 -0.23 -6.79 11.00
N THR A 143 0.49 -5.98 10.22
CA THR A 143 -0.06 -4.74 9.65
C THR A 143 -0.65 -5.00 8.26
N PRO A 144 -1.93 -4.64 8.01
CA PRO A 144 -2.53 -4.78 6.68
C PRO A 144 -1.83 -3.89 5.65
N PRO A 145 -1.87 -4.24 4.36
CA PRO A 145 -1.25 -3.44 3.32
C PRO A 145 -1.89 -2.05 3.20
N THR A 146 -1.09 -1.03 2.91
CA THR A 146 -1.59 0.32 2.58
C THR A 146 -1.65 0.51 1.07
N GLN A 147 -2.78 0.96 0.54
CA GLN A 147 -3.05 1.03 -0.89
C GLN A 147 -2.73 2.39 -1.52
N VAL A 148 -3.03 3.50 -0.85
CA VAL A 148 -2.98 4.84 -1.46
C VAL A 148 -2.03 5.75 -0.70
N ILE A 149 -1.10 6.35 -1.43
CA ILE A 149 -0.07 7.25 -0.90
C ILE A 149 0.00 8.52 -1.74
N GLN A 150 0.47 9.59 -1.12
CA GLN A 150 0.59 10.89 -1.78
C GLN A 150 1.96 11.00 -2.46
N ASN A 151 1.98 11.49 -3.71
CA ASN A 151 3.22 11.87 -4.36
C ASN A 151 3.96 12.97 -3.57
N TRP A 152 5.28 13.02 -3.69
CA TRP A 152 6.14 14.01 -3.00
C TRP A 152 6.13 13.99 -1.46
N ASN A 153 5.57 12.97 -0.83
CA ASN A 153 5.68 12.72 0.60
C ASN A 153 6.46 11.44 0.85
N THR A 154 7.29 11.42 1.90
CA THR A 154 7.92 10.18 2.35
C THR A 154 6.83 9.21 2.80
N PHE A 155 6.74 8.06 2.15
CA PHE A 155 5.87 6.97 2.54
C PHE A 155 6.65 5.96 3.38
N SER A 156 6.03 5.51 4.47
CA SER A 156 6.56 4.47 5.34
C SER A 156 5.49 3.40 5.54
N TYR A 157 5.83 2.14 5.28
CA TYR A 157 5.01 0.99 5.58
C TYR A 157 5.76 0.08 6.55
N GLN A 158 5.14 -0.20 7.70
CA GLN A 158 5.70 -1.07 8.72
C GLN A 158 4.90 -2.37 8.74
N PRO A 159 5.47 -3.50 8.32
CA PRO A 159 4.72 -4.75 8.26
C PRO A 159 4.46 -5.38 9.64
N ASP A 160 5.21 -4.97 10.67
CA ASP A 160 5.17 -5.53 12.04
C ASP A 160 5.27 -7.06 12.04
N PRO A 161 6.44 -7.62 11.66
CA PRO A 161 6.61 -9.06 11.52
C PRO A 161 6.68 -9.77 12.87
N THR A 162 6.14 -10.98 12.95
CA THR A 162 6.25 -11.87 14.09
C THR A 162 6.64 -13.27 13.65
N ASP A 163 7.56 -13.85 14.41
CA ASP A 163 7.99 -15.24 14.33
C ASP A 163 7.55 -15.97 15.62
N MET A 164 6.92 -17.13 15.48
CA MET A 164 6.39 -17.87 16.64
C MET A 164 7.40 -18.85 17.24
N ASP A 165 8.48 -19.17 16.53
CA ASP A 165 9.45 -20.18 16.90
C ASP A 165 10.76 -19.60 17.47
N GLY A 166 10.90 -18.26 17.44
CA GLY A 166 12.04 -17.53 17.96
C GLY A 166 13.20 -17.37 16.97
N ASP A 167 12.93 -17.48 15.67
CA ASP A 167 13.94 -17.40 14.62
C ASP A 167 14.35 -15.97 14.30
N SER A 168 15.56 -15.84 13.74
CA SER A 168 16.05 -14.55 13.28
C SER A 168 15.45 -14.22 11.92
N LEU A 169 14.88 -13.02 11.80
CA LEU A 169 14.22 -12.57 10.58
C LEU A 169 15.12 -11.60 9.81
N VAL A 170 15.16 -11.76 8.49
CA VAL A 170 15.83 -10.85 7.57
C VAL A 170 14.87 -10.47 6.44
N PHE A 171 14.77 -9.17 6.16
CA PHE A 171 13.87 -8.65 5.14
C PHE A 171 14.64 -7.97 4.00
N GLU A 172 14.13 -8.13 2.78
CA GLU A 172 14.66 -7.44 1.61
C GLU A 172 13.57 -7.17 0.58
N MET A 173 13.87 -6.24 -0.33
CA MET A 173 13.04 -6.03 -1.51
C MET A 173 13.52 -6.94 -2.63
N VAL A 174 12.59 -7.71 -3.21
CA VAL A 174 12.87 -8.58 -4.35
C VAL A 174 12.08 -8.14 -5.59
N ALA A 175 12.43 -8.69 -6.74
CA ALA A 175 11.64 -8.50 -7.94
C ALA A 175 10.28 -9.19 -7.82
N ALA A 176 9.25 -8.52 -8.32
CA ALA A 176 7.91 -9.08 -8.45
C ALA A 176 7.95 -10.37 -9.29
N ARG A 177 7.23 -11.41 -8.86
CA ARG A 177 7.12 -12.67 -9.62
C ARG A 177 5.97 -12.60 -10.63
N GLY A 178 6.19 -13.25 -11.76
CA GLY A 178 5.31 -13.30 -12.93
C GLY A 178 4.92 -14.73 -13.29
N LEU A 179 4.88 -15.02 -14.60
CA LEU A 179 4.61 -16.35 -15.13
C LEU A 179 5.60 -17.39 -14.58
N TYR A 180 5.10 -18.57 -14.20
CA TYR A 180 5.88 -19.63 -13.54
C TYR A 180 6.60 -19.17 -12.27
N CYS A 181 6.09 -18.12 -11.62
CA CYS A 181 6.65 -17.50 -10.43
C CYS A 181 8.11 -17.04 -10.60
N GLN A 182 8.53 -16.80 -11.84
CA GLN A 182 9.86 -16.25 -12.15
C GLN A 182 9.88 -14.73 -11.97
N PRO A 183 11.03 -14.13 -11.62
CA PRO A 183 11.18 -12.68 -11.60
C PRO A 183 10.75 -12.05 -12.94
N ILE A 184 9.93 -10.99 -12.88
CA ILE A 184 9.43 -10.33 -14.10
C ILE A 184 10.59 -9.64 -14.82
N LEU A 185 10.83 -10.03 -16.06
CA LEU A 185 11.87 -9.41 -16.90
C LEU A 185 11.52 -7.95 -17.17
N GLY A 186 12.48 -7.05 -16.89
CA GLY A 186 12.29 -5.61 -17.04
C GLY A 186 11.52 -4.95 -15.90
N TYR A 187 11.24 -5.69 -14.81
CA TYR A 187 10.83 -5.07 -13.54
C TYR A 187 11.88 -4.05 -13.12
N SER A 188 11.48 -2.78 -13.01
CA SER A 188 12.36 -1.73 -12.51
C SER A 188 12.14 -1.59 -11.01
N THR A 189 13.15 -1.87 -10.20
CA THR A 189 13.10 -1.52 -8.78
C THR A 189 12.84 -0.01 -8.64
N LEU A 190 12.11 0.39 -7.59
CA LEU A 190 11.69 1.79 -7.37
C LEU A 190 12.86 2.79 -7.14
N THR A 191 14.10 2.32 -7.28
CA THR A 191 15.38 2.95 -6.95
C THR A 191 15.84 4.02 -7.96
N GLY A 192 15.04 4.36 -8.97
CA GLY A 192 15.48 5.18 -10.11
C GLY A 192 15.51 6.69 -9.90
N VAL A 193 14.85 7.23 -8.86
CA VAL A 193 14.70 8.69 -8.72
C VAL A 193 14.78 9.21 -7.27
N ASN A 194 14.58 8.35 -6.25
CA ASN A 194 14.65 8.72 -4.84
C ASN A 194 15.13 7.55 -3.95
N VAL A 195 15.31 7.82 -2.65
CA VAL A 195 15.70 6.81 -1.67
C VAL A 195 14.54 5.85 -1.44
N VAL A 196 14.78 4.59 -1.77
CA VAL A 196 13.88 3.47 -1.46
C VAL A 196 14.68 2.46 -0.65
N SER A 197 14.12 2.01 0.47
CA SER A 197 14.79 1.05 1.35
C SER A 197 13.79 0.15 2.06
N VAL A 198 14.24 -1.04 2.41
CA VAL A 198 13.61 -1.95 3.37
C VAL A 198 14.59 -2.13 4.51
N ASP A 199 14.16 -1.90 5.74
CA ASP A 199 14.97 -2.20 6.93
C ASP A 199 15.06 -3.73 7.07
N PRO A 200 16.28 -4.31 7.03
CA PRO A 200 16.45 -5.75 7.05
C PRO A 200 16.05 -6.41 8.36
N THR A 201 15.87 -5.65 9.45
CA THR A 201 15.55 -6.20 10.78
C THR A 201 14.06 -6.29 11.07
N ASN A 202 13.25 -5.44 10.44
CA ASN A 202 11.82 -5.32 10.74
C ASN A 202 10.93 -5.19 9.49
N GLY A 203 11.53 -5.17 8.30
CA GLY A 203 10.80 -5.09 7.03
C GLY A 203 10.19 -3.72 6.74
N THR A 204 10.49 -2.68 7.52
CA THR A 204 9.96 -1.33 7.29
C THR A 204 10.39 -0.83 5.93
N PHE A 205 9.43 -0.61 5.07
CA PHE A 205 9.63 -0.03 3.75
C PHE A 205 9.52 1.49 3.83
N ILE A 206 10.53 2.18 3.29
CA ILE A 206 10.54 3.64 3.15
C ILE A 206 10.70 3.97 1.67
N TRP A 207 9.81 4.83 1.18
CA TRP A 207 9.92 5.45 -0.14
C TRP A 207 9.89 6.95 0.00
N ASP A 208 11.05 7.58 -0.20
CA ASP A 208 11.20 9.02 -0.13
C ASP A 208 10.71 9.67 -1.43
N TYR A 209 9.80 10.65 -1.36
CA TYR A 209 9.32 11.48 -2.48
C TYR A 209 8.95 10.76 -3.81
N PRO A 210 7.96 9.83 -3.86
CA PRO A 210 7.55 9.20 -5.10
C PRO A 210 7.24 10.23 -6.22
N PRO A 211 7.91 10.16 -7.39
CA PRO A 211 8.06 11.31 -8.29
C PRO A 211 6.88 11.52 -9.26
N PHE A 212 6.08 10.48 -9.51
CA PHE A 212 4.99 10.53 -10.48
C PHE A 212 3.78 9.73 -10.00
N ASN A 213 2.60 10.15 -10.44
CA ASN A 213 1.36 9.43 -10.17
C ASN A 213 1.33 8.11 -10.94
N GLY A 214 0.77 7.08 -10.34
CA GLY A 214 0.62 5.77 -10.95
C GLY A 214 0.59 4.67 -9.91
N GLU A 215 0.30 3.46 -10.38
CA GLU A 215 0.37 2.26 -9.56
C GLU A 215 1.76 1.63 -9.68
N PHE A 216 2.36 1.27 -8.56
CA PHE A 216 3.68 0.68 -8.48
C PHE A 216 3.62 -0.61 -7.68
N ASN A 217 4.43 -1.59 -8.04
CA ASN A 217 4.55 -2.82 -7.27
C ASN A 217 5.74 -2.77 -6.32
N LEU A 218 5.56 -3.37 -5.14
CA LEU A 218 6.57 -3.65 -4.15
C LEU A 218 6.44 -5.12 -3.73
N THR A 219 7.55 -5.87 -3.72
CA THR A 219 7.58 -7.22 -3.18
C THR A 219 8.61 -7.29 -2.06
N ILE A 220 8.16 -7.66 -0.86
CA ILE A 220 9.01 -7.86 0.31
C ILE A 220 9.18 -9.36 0.52
N GLN A 221 10.43 -9.81 0.62
CA GLN A 221 10.77 -11.16 1.05
C GLN A 221 11.19 -11.12 2.52
N GLY A 222 10.63 -12.03 3.32
CA GLY A 222 11.13 -12.33 4.65
C GLY A 222 11.82 -13.69 4.66
N SER A 223 12.97 -13.79 5.32
CA SER A 223 13.76 -15.02 5.48
C SER A 223 13.96 -15.34 6.96
N GLU A 224 13.80 -16.61 7.31
CA GLU A 224 13.90 -17.14 8.67
C GLU A 224 15.20 -17.94 8.83
N TYR A 225 15.94 -17.62 9.88
CA TYR A 225 17.19 -18.30 10.21
C TYR A 225 17.15 -18.90 11.62
N ARG A 226 17.38 -20.21 11.69
CA ARG A 226 17.56 -20.97 12.94
C ARG A 226 18.99 -21.44 13.03
N ASN A 227 19.69 -21.08 14.11
CA ASN A 227 21.11 -21.40 14.30
C ASN A 227 22.03 -20.98 13.12
N GLY A 228 21.65 -19.91 12.40
CA GLY A 228 22.39 -19.41 11.22
C GLY A 228 22.09 -20.14 9.90
N GLN A 229 21.21 -21.14 9.91
CA GLN A 229 20.74 -21.84 8.72
C GLN A 229 19.40 -21.26 8.26
N LEU A 230 19.26 -21.05 6.95
CA LEU A 230 17.98 -20.65 6.36
C LEU A 230 16.99 -21.82 6.48
N ILE A 231 15.82 -21.57 7.06
CA ILE A 231 14.79 -22.59 7.27
C ILE A 231 13.43 -22.24 6.66
N GLY A 232 13.26 -20.98 6.26
CA GLY A 232 11.99 -20.49 5.78
C GLY A 232 12.13 -19.21 4.98
N GLN A 233 11.28 -19.05 3.97
CA GLN A 233 11.08 -17.77 3.29
C GLN A 233 9.61 -17.59 2.93
N MET A 234 9.15 -16.35 2.88
CA MET A 234 7.87 -15.98 2.31
C MET A 234 7.94 -14.64 1.60
N THR A 235 6.99 -14.41 0.71
CA THR A 235 6.86 -13.15 -0.02
C THR A 235 5.50 -12.51 0.19
N ARG A 236 5.50 -11.18 0.34
CA ARG A 236 4.32 -10.32 0.23
C ARG A 236 4.50 -9.42 -0.99
N ASP A 237 3.57 -9.51 -1.93
CA ASP A 237 3.50 -8.66 -3.11
C ASP A 237 2.42 -7.58 -2.88
N MET A 238 2.71 -6.32 -3.19
CA MET A 238 1.87 -5.17 -2.87
C MET A 238 1.81 -4.19 -4.04
N ALA A 239 0.61 -3.71 -4.35
CA ALA A 239 0.37 -2.57 -5.22
C ALA A 239 0.23 -1.29 -4.39
N ILE A 240 1.01 -0.28 -4.75
CA ILE A 240 1.06 1.04 -4.13
C ILE A 240 0.57 2.06 -5.16
N CYS A 241 -0.57 2.69 -4.86
CA CYS A 241 -1.13 3.76 -5.66
C CYS A 241 -0.55 5.10 -5.24
N VAL A 242 0.31 5.67 -6.09
CA VAL A 242 0.79 7.04 -5.93
C VAL A 242 -0.21 7.96 -6.61
N VAL A 243 -0.96 8.73 -5.84
CA VAL A 243 -1.86 9.75 -6.36
C VAL A 243 -1.24 11.12 -6.27
N GLY A 244 -1.57 11.95 -7.25
CA GLY A 244 -1.13 13.33 -7.29
C GLY A 244 -1.84 14.16 -6.25
N PHE A 245 -1.12 15.12 -5.69
CA PHE A 245 -1.79 16.33 -5.24
C PHE A 245 -2.43 17.07 -6.43
N ILE A 246 -3.52 17.78 -6.13
CA ILE A 246 -4.30 18.56 -7.08
C ILE A 246 -3.38 19.50 -7.88
N ALA A 247 -3.10 19.17 -9.15
CA ALA A 247 -2.37 20.02 -10.07
C ALA A 247 -3.32 21.08 -10.65
N GLY A 248 -3.69 22.04 -9.81
CA GLY A 248 -4.55 23.16 -10.17
C GLY A 248 -5.74 23.31 -9.24
N VAL A 249 -5.75 24.39 -8.45
CA VAL A 249 -6.99 24.89 -7.87
C VAL A 249 -7.83 25.41 -9.04
N GLY A 250 -8.84 24.66 -9.46
CA GLY A 250 -9.91 25.24 -10.26
C GLY A 250 -10.54 26.36 -9.43
N GLU A 251 -10.62 27.57 -9.98
CA GLU A 251 -11.50 28.61 -9.44
C GLU A 251 -12.96 28.18 -9.69
N GLY A 252 -13.50 27.32 -8.83
CA GLY A 252 -14.92 26.97 -8.78
C GLY A 252 -15.16 25.50 -8.42
N GLU A 253 -16.03 25.14 -7.48
CA GLU A 253 -16.86 25.92 -6.57
C GLU A 253 -16.18 26.05 -5.22
N THR A 254 -15.77 27.26 -4.85
CA THR A 254 -15.41 27.56 -3.47
C THR A 254 -16.63 27.27 -2.60
N MET A 255 -16.60 26.23 -1.76
CA MET A 255 -17.29 26.36 -0.48
C MET A 255 -16.74 27.64 0.17
N ASP A 256 -17.60 28.41 0.84
CA ASP A 256 -17.21 29.69 1.43
C ASP A 256 -15.82 29.57 2.09
N PRO A 257 -14.88 30.46 1.75
CA PRO A 257 -13.54 30.44 2.34
C PRO A 257 -13.69 30.44 3.86
N PHE A 258 -13.04 29.49 4.54
CA PHE A 258 -13.09 29.47 5.99
C PHE A 258 -12.24 30.62 6.54
N THR A 259 -12.68 31.19 7.65
CA THR A 259 -11.96 32.28 8.27
C THR A 259 -10.74 31.72 8.99
N ILE A 260 -9.58 32.26 8.65
CA ILE A 260 -8.36 32.07 9.44
C ILE A 260 -8.13 33.30 10.31
N HIS A 261 -7.76 33.06 11.56
CA HIS A 261 -7.34 34.12 12.46
C HIS A 261 -5.86 33.94 12.78
N PRO A 262 -4.95 34.61 12.05
CA PRO A 262 -3.54 34.64 12.42
C PRO A 262 -3.39 35.44 13.71
N THR A 263 -2.80 34.82 14.73
CA THR A 263 -2.44 35.52 15.97
C THR A 263 -1.03 36.08 15.81
N LEU A 264 -0.92 37.39 15.61
CA LEU A 264 0.33 38.10 15.25
C LEU A 264 1.47 37.99 16.29
N ALA A 265 1.23 37.34 17.44
CA ALA A 265 2.18 37.27 18.55
C ALA A 265 2.66 35.85 18.91
N THR A 266 2.09 34.78 18.33
CA THR A 266 2.30 33.41 18.85
C THR A 266 2.62 32.34 17.81
N ASP A 267 2.97 32.70 16.57
CA ASP A 267 3.21 31.72 15.49
C ASP A 267 2.06 30.70 15.37
N GLN A 268 0.82 31.19 15.45
CA GLN A 268 -0.38 30.36 15.48
C GLN A 268 -1.44 30.86 14.51
N VAL A 269 -2.07 29.92 13.81
CA VAL A 269 -3.24 30.15 12.97
C VAL A 269 -4.40 29.31 13.47
N TRP A 270 -5.54 29.97 13.70
CA TRP A 270 -6.80 29.32 14.04
C TRP A 270 -7.63 29.10 12.78
N ILE A 271 -8.37 28.00 12.75
CA ILE A 271 -9.31 27.67 11.70
C ILE A 271 -10.70 27.58 12.30
N ASP A 272 -11.65 28.33 11.75
CA ASP A 272 -13.07 28.18 12.06
C ASP A 272 -13.77 27.44 10.92
N ALA A 273 -13.80 26.11 11.00
CA ALA A 273 -14.49 25.25 10.05
C ALA A 273 -14.83 23.88 10.67
N GLN A 274 -16.01 23.38 10.32
CA GLN A 274 -16.51 22.06 10.70
C GLN A 274 -16.32 21.06 9.55
N GLY A 275 -16.19 19.77 9.86
CA GLY A 275 -16.09 18.71 8.85
C GLY A 275 -14.72 18.59 8.19
N ILE A 276 -13.66 19.16 8.78
CA ILE A 276 -12.30 19.00 8.28
C ILE A 276 -11.73 17.65 8.73
N TRP A 277 -11.37 16.84 7.75
CA TRP A 277 -10.69 15.56 7.91
C TRP A 277 -9.16 15.69 7.94
N SER A 278 -8.59 16.58 7.13
CA SER A 278 -7.15 16.81 7.09
C SER A 278 -6.79 18.28 6.80
N ILE A 279 -5.60 18.70 7.25
CA ILE A 279 -5.05 20.03 6.98
C ILE A 279 -3.61 19.89 6.49
N ALA A 280 -3.25 20.69 5.49
CA ALA A 280 -1.89 20.87 5.02
C ALA A 280 -1.55 22.36 4.92
N VAL A 281 -0.31 22.73 5.20
CA VAL A 281 0.24 24.05 4.89
C VAL A 281 1.26 23.90 3.78
N LEU A 282 1.07 24.67 2.72
CA LEU A 282 1.88 24.68 1.51
C LEU A 282 2.69 25.98 1.43
N ASP A 283 3.93 25.91 0.98
CA ASP A 283 4.73 27.09 0.65
C ASP A 283 4.29 27.73 -0.69
N ALA A 284 4.96 28.83 -1.07
CA ALA A 284 4.70 29.53 -2.32
C ALA A 284 4.97 28.71 -3.59
N ALA A 285 5.74 27.62 -3.49
CA ALA A 285 5.98 26.68 -4.57
C ALA A 285 4.97 25.52 -4.58
N GLY A 286 3.99 25.52 -3.67
CA GLY A 286 2.98 24.48 -3.53
C GLY A 286 3.46 23.24 -2.76
N ARG A 287 4.64 23.30 -2.13
CA ARG A 287 5.19 22.17 -1.35
C ARG A 287 4.56 22.14 0.01
N MET A 288 4.13 20.97 0.48
CA MET A 288 3.67 20.83 1.85
C MET A 288 4.84 20.98 2.81
N VAL A 289 4.73 21.95 3.72
CA VAL A 289 5.76 22.29 4.71
C VAL A 289 5.32 22.00 6.13
N LEU A 290 4.03 21.77 6.35
CA LEU A 290 3.48 21.39 7.65
C LEU A 290 2.18 20.62 7.45
N GLN A 291 2.02 19.51 8.15
CA GLN A 291 0.77 18.75 8.24
C GLN A 291 0.38 18.61 9.71
N PRO A 292 -0.55 19.41 10.21
CA PRO A 292 -0.99 19.32 11.60
C PRO A 292 -1.74 17.99 11.84
N ASN A 293 -1.35 17.27 12.89
CA ASN A 293 -2.05 16.04 13.32
C ASN A 293 -3.45 16.30 13.91
N ASN A 294 -3.84 17.57 14.10
CA ASN A 294 -5.11 17.96 14.69
C ASN A 294 -5.88 18.86 13.73
N THR A 295 -7.12 18.46 13.45
CA THR A 295 -8.03 19.15 12.52
C THR A 295 -9.19 19.85 13.23
N ARG A 296 -9.18 19.86 14.57
CA ARG A 296 -10.22 20.50 15.38
C ARG A 296 -10.04 22.02 15.38
N SER A 297 -11.12 22.74 15.11
CA SER A 297 -11.19 24.21 15.19
C SER A 297 -10.76 24.78 16.56
N THR A 298 -10.85 23.98 17.64
CA THR A 298 -10.47 24.40 19.00
C THR A 298 -8.97 24.35 19.29
N THR A 299 -8.13 23.89 18.36
CA THR A 299 -6.67 23.83 18.54
C THR A 299 -5.97 24.61 17.44
N PRO A 300 -5.04 25.52 17.76
CA PRO A 300 -4.35 26.30 16.76
C PRO A 300 -3.29 25.46 16.03
N ILE A 301 -3.04 25.82 14.78
CA ILE A 301 -1.91 25.31 14.02
C ILE A 301 -0.68 26.10 14.40
N VAL A 302 0.32 25.40 14.92
CA VAL A 302 1.60 25.98 15.33
C VAL A 302 2.53 26.08 14.11
N LEU A 303 2.99 27.29 13.82
CA LEU A 303 3.80 27.65 12.66
C LEU A 303 5.28 27.89 13.00
N SER A 304 5.72 27.60 14.21
CA SER A 304 7.07 27.92 14.70
C SER A 304 8.19 27.29 13.87
N SER A 305 7.93 26.16 13.21
CA SER A 305 8.86 25.50 12.30
C SER A 305 8.99 26.17 10.92
N LEU A 306 8.07 27.08 10.56
CA LEU A 306 8.06 27.72 9.26
C LEU A 306 8.90 29.00 9.26
N VAL A 307 9.53 29.30 8.12
CA VAL A 307 10.22 30.58 7.91
C VAL A 307 9.22 31.69 7.58
N ALA A 308 9.65 32.96 7.63
CA ALA A 308 8.82 34.05 7.15
C ALA A 308 8.53 33.89 5.64
N GLY A 309 7.26 33.99 5.24
CA GLY A 309 6.87 33.67 3.87
C GLY A 309 5.36 33.63 3.65
N ALA A 310 4.96 33.50 2.39
CA ALA A 310 3.58 33.29 2.00
C ALA A 310 3.26 31.79 1.99
N TYR A 311 2.12 31.42 2.56
CA TYR A 311 1.68 30.06 2.72
C TYR A 311 0.21 29.90 2.32
N THR A 312 -0.14 28.71 1.86
CA THR A 312 -1.52 28.30 1.61
C THR A 312 -1.89 27.18 2.55
N LEU A 313 -2.93 27.38 3.35
CA LEU A 313 -3.56 26.34 4.13
C LEU A 313 -4.60 25.65 3.27
N LEU A 314 -4.50 24.34 3.15
CA LEU A 314 -5.47 23.47 2.51
C LEU A 314 -6.17 22.64 3.58
N ALA A 315 -7.49 22.64 3.60
CA ALA A 315 -8.30 21.78 4.44
C ALA A 315 -9.11 20.84 3.54
N MET A 316 -9.15 19.54 3.85
CA MET A 316 -9.97 18.55 3.14
C MET A 316 -11.04 17.96 4.06
N ASP A 317 -12.21 17.63 3.52
CA ASP A 317 -13.25 16.86 4.21
C ASP A 317 -13.16 15.35 3.92
N GLY A 318 -14.01 14.56 4.55
CA GLY A 318 -14.05 13.10 4.40
C GLY A 318 -14.50 12.61 3.02
N ASP A 319 -15.08 13.49 2.19
CA ASP A 319 -15.50 13.20 0.82
C ASP A 319 -14.45 13.66 -0.21
N GLY A 320 -13.27 14.10 0.25
CA GLY A 320 -12.17 14.56 -0.60
C GLY A 320 -12.36 15.96 -1.19
N ARG A 321 -13.36 16.73 -0.74
CA ARG A 321 -13.51 18.13 -1.13
C ARG A 321 -12.54 18.98 -0.31
N PHE A 322 -12.10 20.09 -0.88
CA PHE A 322 -11.09 20.93 -0.26
C PHE A 322 -11.47 22.40 -0.19
N ARG A 323 -10.88 23.10 0.78
CA ARG A 323 -10.94 24.55 0.95
C ARG A 323 -9.54 25.09 1.12
N THR A 324 -9.30 26.32 0.67
CA THR A 324 -8.01 26.98 0.83
C THR A 324 -8.13 28.32 1.54
N ALA A 325 -7.10 28.66 2.31
CA ALA A 325 -6.89 30.00 2.85
C ALA A 325 -5.42 30.36 2.71
N ARG A 326 -5.11 31.63 2.38
CA ARG A 326 -3.72 32.10 2.27
C ARG A 326 -3.37 32.94 3.48
N PHE A 327 -2.15 32.79 3.98
CA PHE A 327 -1.61 33.64 5.04
C PHE A 327 -0.15 33.98 4.80
N VAL A 328 0.31 35.03 5.46
CA VAL A 328 1.73 35.42 5.46
C VAL A 328 2.24 35.26 6.89
N LYS A 329 3.30 34.47 7.05
CA LYS A 329 4.07 34.44 8.30
C LYS A 329 5.05 35.62 8.29
N GLY A 330 4.88 36.52 9.26
CA GLY A 330 5.82 37.63 9.50
C GLY A 330 7.16 37.14 10.07
N ARG A 331 8.11 38.06 10.21
CA ARG A 331 9.36 37.80 10.95
C ARG A 331 9.11 37.75 12.46
#